data_AF-A0A0S6U1R7-F1
#
_entry.id   AF-A0A0S6U1R7-F1
#
_cell.length_a   1.000
_cell.length_b   1.000
_cell.length_c   1.000
_cell.angle_alpha   90.00
_cell.angle_beta   90.00
_cell.angle_gamma   90.00
#
_symmetry.space_group_name_H-M   'P 1'
#
loop_
_entity.id
_entity.type
_entity.pdbx_description
1 polymer ?
#
loop_
_entity_poly.entity_id
_entity_poly.type
_entity_poly.pdbx_seq_one_letter_code
_entity_poly.pdbx_strand_id
1 'polypeptide(L)'
;MKTKRLVIIGLFIALSFVGANIKIMGSIAFDSMPAFLGTLILGPIVGAIIGAVAHFLSALTSGFPLSLPVHTIVMVDMAVTMLLFGVVYNKFKNKNNILAAIVATVVAVIINGPVSVFAIIPIAGKGVLALLPILSLAALANVIIAIIIYRFIPKKYFEKNK
;
A
#
# COMPACT_ATOMS: atom_id res chain seq x y z
N MET A 1 -22.77 1.06 -4.29
CA MET A 1 -22.03 0.61 -3.09
C MET A 1 -22.94 0.75 -1.87
N LYS A 2 -22.95 -0.18 -0.92
CA LYS A 2 -23.72 -0.04 0.34
C LYS A 2 -23.00 0.95 1.28
N THR A 3 -23.73 1.81 2.00
CA THR A 3 -23.18 2.86 2.89
C THR A 3 -22.09 2.35 3.83
N LYS A 4 -22.29 1.17 4.43
CA LYS A 4 -21.31 0.51 5.30
C LYS A 4 -19.95 0.31 4.63
N ARG A 5 -19.91 -0.04 3.33
CA ARG A 5 -18.66 -0.27 2.60
C ARG A 5 -17.90 1.05 2.41
N LEU A 6 -18.60 2.15 2.12
CA LEU A 6 -18.00 3.48 2.03
C LEU A 6 -17.41 3.93 3.37
N VAL A 7 -18.12 3.69 4.47
CA VAL A 7 -17.62 4.00 5.82
C VAL A 7 -16.33 3.24 6.14
N ILE A 8 -16.26 1.94 5.81
CA ILE A 8 -15.04 1.15 6.04
C ILE A 8 -13.88 1.67 5.18
N ILE A 9 -14.14 2.06 3.93
CA ILE A 9 -13.12 2.68 3.07
C ILE A 9 -12.59 3.97 3.71
N GLY A 10 -13.49 4.85 4.18
CA GLY A 10 -13.12 6.08 4.88
C GLY A 10 -12.29 5.81 6.14
N LEU A 11 -12.63 4.77 6.92
CA LEU A 11 -11.85 4.35 8.09
C LEU A 11 -10.43 3.89 7.70
N PHE A 12 -10.26 3.12 6.63
CA PHE A 12 -8.93 2.74 6.16
C PHE A 12 -8.11 3.94 5.68
N ILE A 13 -8.74 4.90 4.99
CA ILE A 13 -8.07 6.14 4.59
C ILE A 13 -7.63 6.95 5.83
N ALA A 14 -8.50 7.06 6.84
CA ALA A 14 -8.17 7.73 8.09
C ALA A 14 -7.03 7.02 8.85
N LEU A 15 -7.04 5.68 8.90
CA LEU A 15 -5.94 4.89 9.48
C LEU A 15 -4.64 5.08 8.70
N SER A 16 -4.70 5.10 7.37
CA SER A 16 -3.55 5.41 6.52
C SER A 16 -3.00 6.80 6.80
N PHE A 17 -3.86 7.80 7.01
CA PHE A 17 -3.44 9.13 7.41
C PHE A 17 -2.75 9.14 8.77
N VAL A 18 -3.26 8.41 9.76
CA VAL A 18 -2.57 8.22 11.04
C VAL A 18 -1.21 7.54 10.84
N GLY A 19 -1.15 6.48 10.02
CA GLY A 19 0.09 5.78 9.66
C GLY A 19 1.11 6.66 8.94
N ALA A 20 0.65 7.62 8.15
CA ALA A 20 1.51 8.61 7.48
C ALA A 20 2.28 9.52 8.45
N ASN A 21 1.79 9.67 9.68
CA ASN A 21 2.48 10.42 10.72
C ASN A 21 3.58 9.61 11.43
N ILE A 22 3.61 8.27 11.24
CA ILE A 22 4.68 7.40 11.71
C ILE A 22 5.73 7.33 10.59
N LYS A 23 6.55 8.38 10.50
CA LYS A 23 7.51 8.57 9.41
C LYS A 23 8.80 7.78 9.62
N ILE A 24 9.32 7.28 8.52
CA ILE A 24 10.65 6.67 8.43
C ILE A 24 11.63 7.70 7.85
N MET A 25 11.32 8.27 6.68
CA MET A 25 12.13 9.28 6.02
C MET A 25 11.32 10.08 5.00
N GLY A 26 11.28 11.42 5.10
CA GLY A 26 10.51 12.25 4.17
C GLY A 26 9.02 11.87 4.17
N SER A 27 8.49 11.43 3.02
CA SER A 27 7.13 10.89 2.85
C SER A 27 7.03 9.36 3.01
N ILE A 28 8.14 8.67 3.23
CA ILE A 28 8.18 7.22 3.48
C ILE A 28 7.68 6.98 4.92
N ALA A 29 6.53 6.31 5.05
CA ALA A 29 5.83 6.11 6.31
C ALA A 29 5.07 4.78 6.35
N PHE A 30 4.20 4.60 7.36
CA PHE A 30 3.30 3.45 7.49
C PHE A 30 1.90 3.71 6.91
N ASP A 31 1.79 4.60 5.93
CA ASP A 31 0.56 4.99 5.25
C ASP A 31 -0.05 3.86 4.39
N SER A 32 0.79 3.00 3.82
CA SER A 32 0.36 1.91 2.94
C SER A 32 -0.09 0.64 3.68
N MET A 33 0.25 0.47 4.96
CA MET A 33 -0.17 -0.71 5.76
C MET A 33 -1.70 -0.84 5.83
N PRO A 34 -2.48 0.20 6.17
CA PRO A 34 -3.94 0.12 6.14
C PRO A 34 -4.49 -0.09 4.73
N ALA A 35 -3.81 0.38 3.68
CA ALA A 35 -4.18 0.09 2.29
C ALA A 35 -3.99 -1.39 1.91
N PHE A 36 -2.87 -2.01 2.32
CA PHE A 36 -2.66 -3.46 2.14
C PHE A 36 -3.70 -4.28 2.90
N LEU A 37 -4.03 -3.89 4.13
CA LEU A 37 -5.07 -4.55 4.92
C LEU A 37 -6.45 -4.38 4.27
N GLY A 38 -6.78 -3.17 3.82
CA GLY A 38 -7.99 -2.87 3.05
C GLY A 38 -8.06 -3.69 1.75
N THR A 39 -6.93 -3.94 1.10
CA THR A 39 -6.84 -4.79 -0.09
C THR A 39 -7.23 -6.24 0.20
N LEU A 40 -6.72 -6.81 1.30
CA LEU A 40 -7.03 -8.19 1.72
C LEU A 40 -8.51 -8.35 2.08
N ILE A 41 -9.12 -7.31 2.66
CA ILE A 41 -10.49 -7.35 3.18
C ILE A 41 -11.54 -6.98 2.12
N LEU A 42 -11.34 -5.87 1.43
CA LEU A 42 -12.34 -5.24 0.52
C LEU A 42 -12.06 -5.50 -0.95
N GLY A 43 -10.87 -6.03 -1.27
CA GLY A 43 -10.44 -6.40 -2.61
C GLY A 43 -9.48 -5.41 -3.27
N PRO A 44 -8.90 -5.80 -4.43
CA PRO A 44 -7.79 -5.08 -5.08
C PRO A 44 -8.13 -3.64 -5.44
N ILE A 45 -9.27 -3.41 -6.08
CA ILE A 45 -9.68 -2.09 -6.58
C ILE A 45 -9.87 -1.10 -5.43
N VAL A 46 -10.52 -1.53 -4.35
CA VAL A 46 -10.73 -0.69 -3.17
C VAL A 46 -9.41 -0.39 -2.47
N GLY A 47 -8.55 -1.41 -2.36
CA GLY A 47 -7.18 -1.24 -1.87
C GLY A 47 -6.39 -0.19 -2.63
N ALA A 48 -6.47 -0.20 -3.96
CA ALA A 48 -5.79 0.75 -4.83
C ALA A 48 -6.24 2.19 -4.60
N ILE A 49 -7.55 2.40 -4.43
CA ILE A 49 -8.10 3.73 -4.09
C ILE A 49 -7.57 4.18 -2.73
N ILE A 50 -7.61 3.32 -1.71
CA ILE A 50 -7.10 3.64 -0.37
C ILE A 50 -5.61 3.98 -0.45
N GLY A 51 -4.80 3.15 -1.14
CA GLY A 51 -3.35 3.33 -1.25
C GLY A 51 -2.96 4.62 -1.98
N ALA A 52 -3.65 4.96 -3.07
CA ALA A 52 -3.43 6.22 -3.78
C ALA A 52 -3.72 7.42 -2.88
N VAL A 53 -4.91 7.46 -2.27
CA VAL A 53 -5.31 8.57 -1.40
C VAL A 53 -4.40 8.68 -0.18
N ALA A 54 -4.06 7.54 0.44
CA ALA A 54 -3.13 7.47 1.56
C ALA A 54 -1.78 8.10 1.23
N HIS A 55 -1.17 7.69 0.12
CA HIS A 55 0.14 8.18 -0.28
C HIS A 55 0.12 9.67 -0.63
N PHE A 56 -0.93 10.12 -1.33
CA PHE A 56 -1.09 11.54 -1.63
C PHE A 56 -1.20 12.39 -0.35
N LEU A 57 -1.95 11.92 0.66
CA LEU A 57 -2.05 12.60 1.95
C LEU A 57 -0.73 12.59 2.72
N SER A 58 0.02 11.47 2.70
CA SER A 58 1.36 11.37 3.28
C SER A 58 2.34 12.36 2.64
N ALA A 59 2.30 12.47 1.31
CA ALA A 59 3.09 13.41 0.54
C ALA A 59 2.74 14.87 0.88
N LEU A 60 1.44 15.18 0.95
CA LEU A 60 0.92 16.51 1.26
C LEU A 60 1.37 16.96 2.65
N THR A 61 1.22 16.13 3.68
CA THR A 61 1.67 16.45 5.05
C THR A 61 3.19 16.43 5.21
N SER A 62 3.92 15.96 4.21
CA SER A 62 5.38 16.00 4.15
C SER A 62 5.92 17.15 3.31
N GLY A 63 5.04 17.98 2.72
CA GLY A 63 5.43 19.10 1.86
C GLY A 63 5.89 18.70 0.45
N PHE A 64 5.45 17.55 -0.06
CA PHE A 64 5.84 16.97 -1.35
C PHE A 64 7.37 16.94 -1.60
N PRO A 65 8.13 16.13 -0.84
CA PRO A 65 9.56 15.93 -1.09
C PRO A 65 9.83 15.60 -2.57
N LEU A 66 10.97 15.98 -3.14
CA LEU A 66 11.28 15.73 -4.56
C LEU A 66 10.31 16.36 -5.60
N SER A 67 9.25 17.07 -5.19
CA SER A 67 8.17 17.70 -5.98
C SER A 67 6.82 16.96 -6.03
N LEU A 68 5.77 17.71 -6.36
CA LEU A 68 4.40 17.21 -6.56
C LEU A 68 4.30 16.19 -7.72
N PRO A 69 4.87 16.41 -8.93
CA PRO A 69 4.85 15.42 -10.00
C PRO A 69 5.40 14.04 -9.61
N VAL A 70 6.49 14.00 -8.83
CA VAL A 70 7.07 12.75 -8.32
C VAL A 70 6.04 11.99 -7.49
N HIS A 71 5.35 12.68 -6.57
CA HIS A 71 4.36 12.05 -5.71
C HIS A 71 3.07 11.66 -6.43
N THR A 72 2.73 12.29 -7.55
CA THR A 72 1.66 11.82 -8.43
C THR A 72 2.02 10.48 -9.09
N ILE A 73 3.28 10.29 -9.51
CA ILE A 73 3.77 9.01 -10.03
C ILE A 73 3.72 7.94 -8.94
N VAL A 74 4.28 8.23 -7.76
CA VAL A 74 4.31 7.26 -6.64
C VAL A 74 2.90 6.94 -6.13
N MET A 75 1.96 7.89 -6.17
CA MET A 75 0.55 7.65 -5.89
C MET A 75 -0.06 6.61 -6.85
N VAL A 76 0.25 6.69 -8.14
CA VAL A 76 -0.19 5.71 -9.14
C VAL A 76 0.51 4.37 -8.91
N ASP A 77 1.82 4.36 -8.64
CA ASP A 77 2.56 3.14 -8.29
C ASP A 77 1.98 2.44 -7.06
N MET A 78 1.58 3.21 -6.05
CA MET A 78 0.89 2.68 -4.87
C MET A 78 -0.45 2.04 -5.23
N ALA A 79 -1.24 2.67 -6.12
CA ALA A 79 -2.48 2.08 -6.61
C ALA A 79 -2.21 0.74 -7.33
N VAL A 80 -1.24 0.73 -8.24
CA VAL A 80 -0.82 -0.46 -9.00
C VAL A 80 -0.30 -1.55 -8.06
N THR A 81 0.47 -1.18 -7.03
CA THR A 81 0.97 -2.10 -6.00
C THR A 81 -0.19 -2.82 -5.33
N MET A 82 -1.23 -2.10 -4.89
CA MET A 82 -2.40 -2.72 -4.24
C MET A 82 -3.19 -3.61 -5.20
N LEU A 83 -3.37 -3.18 -6.46
CA LEU A 83 -4.04 -4.00 -7.47
C LEU A 83 -3.31 -5.32 -7.67
N LEU A 84 -2.00 -5.28 -7.94
CA LEU A 84 -1.19 -6.47 -8.21
C LEU A 84 -1.08 -7.36 -6.97
N PHE A 85 -0.81 -6.78 -5.80
CA PHE A 85 -0.80 -7.50 -4.53
C PHE A 85 -2.12 -8.27 -4.32
N GLY A 86 -3.26 -7.58 -4.45
CA GLY A 86 -4.57 -8.17 -4.23
C GLY A 86 -4.93 -9.25 -5.27
N VAL A 87 -4.61 -9.03 -6.55
CA VAL A 87 -4.84 -10.00 -7.62
C VAL A 87 -4.01 -11.26 -7.39
N VAL A 88 -2.72 -11.10 -7.10
CA VAL A 88 -1.80 -12.22 -6.83
C VAL A 88 -2.26 -12.98 -5.59
N TYR A 89 -2.56 -12.29 -4.49
CA TYR A 89 -3.05 -12.93 -3.27
C TYR A 89 -4.32 -13.75 -3.53
N ASN A 90 -5.30 -13.17 -4.24
CA ASN A 90 -6.55 -13.85 -4.56
C ASN A 90 -6.38 -15.06 -5.49
N LYS A 91 -5.38 -15.05 -6.37
CA LYS A 91 -5.08 -16.17 -7.27
C LYS A 91 -4.57 -17.40 -6.53
N PHE A 92 -3.78 -17.21 -5.47
CA PHE A 92 -3.10 -18.32 -4.79
C PHE A 92 -3.75 -18.72 -3.45
N LYS A 93 -4.59 -17.86 -2.84
CA LYS A 93 -5.15 -18.13 -1.50
C LYS A 93 -5.93 -19.45 -1.38
N ASN A 94 -6.63 -19.87 -2.45
CA ASN A 94 -7.42 -21.10 -2.44
C ASN A 94 -6.53 -22.36 -2.48
N LYS A 95 -5.27 -22.24 -2.93
CA LYS A 95 -4.31 -23.34 -2.97
C LYS A 95 -3.51 -23.43 -1.68
N ASN A 96 -2.91 -22.31 -1.28
CA ASN A 96 -2.11 -22.20 -0.07
C ASN A 96 -2.03 -20.73 0.37
N ASN A 97 -2.60 -20.43 1.54
CA ASN A 97 -2.63 -19.07 2.09
C ASN A 97 -1.24 -18.50 2.39
N ILE A 98 -0.29 -19.34 2.80
CA ILE A 98 1.09 -18.92 3.11
C ILE A 98 1.80 -18.58 1.80
N LEU A 99 1.71 -19.45 0.80
CA LEU A 99 2.28 -19.20 -0.52
C LEU A 99 1.71 -17.91 -1.15
N ALA A 100 0.39 -17.72 -1.05
CA ALA A 100 -0.27 -16.51 -1.54
C ALA A 100 0.28 -15.25 -0.87
N ALA A 101 0.47 -15.27 0.44
CA ALA A 101 1.04 -14.17 1.20
C ALA A 101 2.48 -13.86 0.77
N ILE A 102 3.33 -14.89 0.62
CA ILE A 102 4.73 -14.73 0.22
C ILE A 102 4.83 -14.14 -1.19
N VAL A 103 4.17 -14.75 -2.17
CA VAL A 103 4.25 -14.30 -3.58
C VAL A 103 3.66 -12.90 -3.74
N ALA A 104 2.53 -12.60 -3.09
CA ALA A 104 1.96 -11.25 -3.13
C ALA A 104 2.89 -10.21 -2.48
N THR A 105 3.54 -10.55 -1.36
CA THR A 105 4.50 -9.65 -0.69
C THR A 105 5.70 -9.34 -1.57
N VAL A 106 6.28 -10.36 -2.21
CA VAL A 106 7.41 -10.17 -3.14
C VAL A 106 7.01 -9.22 -4.28
N VAL A 107 5.83 -9.43 -4.88
CA VAL A 107 5.32 -8.54 -5.92
C VAL A 107 5.14 -7.12 -5.39
N ALA A 108 4.50 -6.95 -4.23
CA ALA A 108 4.28 -5.64 -3.64
C ALA A 108 5.59 -4.87 -3.37
N VAL A 109 6.61 -5.54 -2.82
CA VAL A 109 7.91 -4.93 -2.52
C VAL A 109 8.66 -4.56 -3.79
N ILE A 110 8.62 -5.39 -4.83
CA ILE A 110 9.26 -5.09 -6.12
C ILE A 110 8.63 -3.86 -6.77
N ILE A 111 7.29 -3.76 -6.77
CA ILE A 111 6.60 -2.64 -7.41
C ILE A 111 6.80 -1.35 -6.61
N ASN A 112 6.61 -1.40 -5.30
CA ASN A 112 6.63 -0.21 -4.44
C ASN A 112 8.05 0.25 -4.08
N GLY A 113 9.04 -0.63 -4.17
CA GLY A 113 10.46 -0.32 -3.95
C GLY A 113 11.17 -0.03 -5.27
N PRO A 114 11.82 -1.04 -5.89
CA PRO A 114 12.59 -0.87 -7.12
C PRO A 114 11.83 -0.17 -8.25
N VAL A 115 10.65 -0.66 -8.65
CA VAL A 115 9.94 -0.11 -9.82
C VAL A 115 9.57 1.35 -9.60
N SER A 116 9.06 1.69 -8.41
CA SER A 116 8.74 3.08 -8.10
C SER A 116 9.96 4.00 -8.11
N VAL A 117 11.10 3.54 -7.57
CA VAL A 117 12.37 4.29 -7.66
C VAL A 117 12.78 4.51 -9.12
N PHE A 118 12.71 3.49 -9.96
CA PHE A 118 13.04 3.63 -11.39
C PHE A 118 12.06 4.56 -12.12
N ALA A 119 10.78 4.54 -11.77
CA ALA A 119 9.74 5.37 -12.39
C ALA A 119 9.96 6.87 -12.14
N ILE A 120 10.56 7.25 -11.00
CA ILE A 120 10.78 8.66 -10.65
C ILE A 120 12.13 9.22 -11.13
N ILE A 121 13.07 8.40 -11.60
CA ILE A 121 14.40 8.83 -12.10
C ILE A 121 14.33 9.94 -13.16
N PRO A 122 13.43 9.91 -14.15
CA PRO A 122 13.38 10.96 -15.18
C PRO A 122 13.13 12.37 -14.63
N ILE A 123 12.52 12.48 -13.45
CA ILE A 123 12.18 13.77 -12.82
C ILE A 123 13.16 14.07 -11.66
N ALA A 124 13.42 13.08 -10.81
CA ALA A 124 14.18 13.26 -9.58
C ALA A 124 15.70 13.00 -9.73
N GLY A 125 16.14 12.52 -10.90
CA GLY A 125 17.53 12.17 -11.19
C GLY A 125 17.99 10.88 -10.52
N LYS A 126 19.23 10.45 -10.81
CA LYS A 126 19.77 9.15 -10.34
C LYS A 126 20.04 9.08 -8.84
N GLY A 127 20.05 10.22 -8.13
CA GLY A 127 20.26 10.26 -6.68
C GLY A 127 19.23 9.47 -5.88
N VAL A 128 18.01 9.32 -6.41
CA VAL A 128 16.92 8.54 -5.78
C VAL A 128 17.21 7.04 -5.68
N LEU A 129 18.21 6.52 -6.39
CA LEU A 129 18.65 5.12 -6.23
C LEU A 129 19.10 4.82 -4.79
N ALA A 130 19.56 5.82 -4.04
CA ALA A 130 19.88 5.68 -2.62
C ALA A 130 18.64 5.36 -1.75
N LEU A 131 17.42 5.63 -2.24
CA LEU A 131 16.18 5.33 -1.52
C LEU A 131 15.73 3.87 -1.68
N LEU A 132 16.29 3.12 -2.63
CA LEU A 132 15.91 1.74 -2.91
C LEU A 132 15.89 0.84 -1.65
N PRO A 133 16.93 0.79 -0.80
CA PRO A 133 16.92 -0.07 0.40
C PRO A 133 15.82 0.35 1.39
N ILE A 134 15.72 1.65 1.70
CA ILE A 134 14.77 2.13 2.70
C ILE A 134 13.31 2.01 2.23
N LEU A 135 13.04 2.30 0.96
CA LEU A 135 11.70 2.18 0.37
C LEU A 135 11.24 0.72 0.31
N SER A 136 12.15 -0.19 -0.07
CA SER A 136 11.86 -1.64 -0.12
C SER A 136 11.59 -2.20 1.28
N LEU A 137 12.38 -1.79 2.29
CA LEU A 137 12.17 -2.21 3.68
C LEU A 137 10.87 -1.64 4.26
N ALA A 138 10.57 -0.37 3.97
CA ALA A 138 9.31 0.25 4.38
C ALA A 138 8.10 -0.47 3.75
N ALA A 139 8.15 -0.78 2.45
CA ALA A 139 7.11 -1.54 1.77
C ALA A 139 6.95 -2.94 2.39
N LEU A 140 8.05 -3.63 2.67
CA LEU A 140 8.04 -4.94 3.30
C LEU A 140 7.39 -4.89 4.69
N ALA A 141 7.77 -3.93 5.53
CA ALA A 141 7.20 -3.74 6.85
C ALA A 141 5.69 -3.47 6.78
N ASN A 142 5.26 -2.57 5.90
CA ASN A 142 3.84 -2.25 5.71
C ASN A 142 3.01 -3.49 5.32
N VAL A 143 3.50 -4.30 4.37
CA VAL A 143 2.82 -5.53 3.94
C VAL A 143 2.79 -6.58 5.04
N ILE A 144 3.91 -6.82 5.73
CA ILE A 144 4.00 -7.82 6.79
C ILE A 144 3.02 -7.50 7.91
N ILE A 145 3.01 -6.24 8.38
CA ILE A 145 2.09 -5.81 9.44
C ILE A 145 0.63 -6.00 9.00
N ALA A 146 0.30 -5.62 7.76
CA ALA A 146 -1.05 -5.83 7.21
C ALA A 146 -1.45 -7.32 7.18
N ILE A 147 -0.55 -8.20 6.76
CA ILE A 147 -0.81 -9.66 6.71
C ILE A 147 -0.96 -10.24 8.12
N ILE A 148 -0.12 -9.82 9.07
CA ILE A 148 -0.22 -10.23 10.47
C ILE A 148 -1.59 -9.85 11.00
N ILE A 149 -1.97 -8.58 10.90
CA ILE A 149 -3.27 -8.08 11.37
C ILE A 149 -4.42 -8.84 10.69
N TYR A 150 -4.36 -9.03 9.37
CA TYR A 150 -5.39 -9.76 8.63
C TYR A 150 -5.59 -11.20 9.13
N ARG A 151 -4.52 -11.89 9.56
CA ARG A 151 -4.61 -13.25 10.14
C ARG A 151 -5.27 -13.27 11.52
N PHE A 152 -5.15 -12.20 12.29
CA PHE A 152 -5.76 -12.11 13.62
C PHE A 152 -7.22 -11.63 13.61
N ILE A 153 -7.71 -11.01 12.53
CA ILE A 153 -9.10 -10.56 12.49
C ILE A 153 -10.05 -11.72 12.14
N PRO A 154 -11.11 -11.96 12.94
CA PRO A 154 -12.09 -13.02 12.67
C PRO A 154 -12.84 -12.82 11.34
N LYS A 155 -12.90 -13.87 10.52
CA LYS A 155 -13.54 -13.86 9.18
C LYS A 155 -14.99 -13.38 9.17
N LYS A 156 -15.73 -13.59 10.27
CA LYS A 156 -17.13 -13.15 10.45
C LYS A 156 -17.36 -11.65 10.22
N TYR A 157 -16.33 -10.82 10.39
CA TYR A 157 -16.42 -9.37 10.17
C TYR A 157 -16.26 -8.98 8.70
N PHE A 158 -15.83 -9.89 7.83
CA PHE A 158 -15.52 -9.61 6.43
C PHE A 158 -16.52 -10.21 5.44
N GLU A 159 -17.09 -11.37 5.74
CA GLU A 159 -18.05 -12.06 4.86
C GLU A 159 -19.38 -11.31 4.73
N LYS A 160 -19.75 -10.50 5.73
CA LYS A 160 -21.00 -9.71 5.72
C LYS A 160 -20.94 -8.46 4.81
N ASN A 161 -19.78 -8.16 4.21
CA ASN A 161 -19.51 -6.88 3.53
C ASN A 161 -19.03 -7.01 2.07
N LYS A 162 -18.87 -8.24 1.56
CA LYS A 162 -18.69 -8.49 0.12
C LYS A 162 -20.03 -8.41 -0.59
#